data_AF-A0A950CSB9-F1
#
_entry.id   AF-A0A950CSB9-F1
#
_cell.length_a   1.000
_cell.length_b   1.000
_cell.length_c   1.000
_cell.angle_alpha   90.00
_cell.angle_beta   90.00
_cell.angle_gamma   90.00
#
_symmetry.space_group_name_H-M   'P 1'
#
loop_
_entity.id
_entity.type
_entity.pdbx_description
1 polymer ?
#
loop_
_entity_poly.entity_id
_entity_poly.type
_entity_poly.pdbx_seq_one_letter_code
_entity_poly.pdbx_strand_id
1 'polypeptide(L)'
;CGLRIASYPAPGPIDVLVGTESFAALDKDLSAAVDRALALPANIDAATAFAARYSWPVCTAQFYNHLQAPTPRAVKRLVRIRNWLGRFAHHAVERLVRGLQQATLRLRDAGKK
;
A
#
# COMPACT_ATOMS: atom_id res chain seq x y z
N CYS A 1 7.40 -19.47 -20.57
CA CYS A 1 6.51 -20.01 -21.62
C CYS A 1 5.16 -19.30 -21.52
N GLY A 2 4.45 -19.08 -22.64
CA GLY A 2 3.18 -18.36 -22.68
C GLY A 2 2.00 -19.26 -23.03
N LEU A 3 1.89 -20.39 -22.33
CA LEU A 3 0.80 -21.34 -22.55
C LEU A 3 -0.46 -20.90 -21.82
N ARG A 4 -1.60 -21.40 -22.32
CA ARG A 4 -2.89 -21.27 -21.63
C ARG A 4 -2.91 -22.18 -20.41
N ILE A 5 -3.54 -21.72 -19.33
CA ILE A 5 -3.52 -22.39 -18.04
C ILE A 5 -4.94 -22.81 -17.67
N ALA A 6 -5.12 -24.08 -17.32
CA ALA A 6 -6.32 -24.56 -16.65
C ALA A 6 -5.96 -24.91 -15.20
N SER A 7 -6.78 -24.51 -14.24
CA SER A 7 -6.51 -24.82 -12.83
C SER A 7 -7.77 -24.97 -11.99
N TYR A 8 -7.66 -25.76 -10.92
CA TYR A 8 -8.66 -25.78 -9.86
C TYR A 8 -8.42 -24.59 -8.91
N PRO A 9 -9.45 -23.88 -8.41
CA PRO A 9 -9.32 -22.68 -7.58
C PRO A 9 -8.95 -23.01 -6.13
N ALA A 10 -7.81 -23.67 -5.93
CA ALA A 10 -7.20 -23.90 -4.62
C ALA A 10 -6.40 -22.67 -4.14
N PRO A 11 -6.06 -22.60 -2.84
CA PRO A 11 -5.02 -21.68 -2.35
C PRO A 11 -3.72 -21.86 -3.13
N GLY A 12 -3.11 -20.77 -3.57
CA GLY A 12 -2.01 -20.78 -4.55
C GLY A 12 -2.51 -20.36 -5.94
N PRO A 13 -3.12 -21.26 -6.75
CA PRO A 13 -3.61 -20.89 -8.08
C PRO A 13 -4.58 -19.70 -8.09
N ILE A 14 -5.52 -19.64 -7.14
CA ILE A 14 -6.47 -18.53 -7.06
C ILE A 14 -5.76 -17.20 -6.72
N ASP A 15 -4.73 -17.24 -5.88
CA ASP A 15 -4.01 -16.05 -5.44
C ASP A 15 -3.14 -15.45 -6.57
N VAL A 16 -2.76 -16.28 -7.55
CA VAL A 16 -1.91 -15.88 -8.67
C VAL A 16 -2.72 -15.57 -9.92
N LEU A 17 -3.75 -16.35 -10.24
CA LEU A 17 -4.39 -16.33 -11.57
C LEU A 17 -5.66 -15.47 -11.64
N VAL A 18 -6.14 -14.89 -10.54
CA VAL A 18 -7.27 -13.94 -10.59
C VAL A 18 -6.92 -12.72 -11.46
N GLY A 19 -7.81 -12.34 -12.38
CA GLY A 19 -7.57 -11.26 -13.34
C GLY A 19 -6.72 -11.66 -14.55
N THR A 20 -6.50 -12.96 -14.78
CA THR A 20 -5.75 -13.49 -15.92
C THR A 20 -6.62 -14.28 -16.91
N GLU A 21 -7.92 -13.96 -16.98
CA GLU A 21 -8.93 -14.68 -17.76
C GLU A 21 -8.66 -14.69 -19.27
N SER A 22 -7.74 -13.84 -19.75
CA SER A 22 -7.28 -13.82 -21.14
C SER A 22 -6.36 -14.98 -21.52
N PHE A 23 -5.77 -15.69 -20.55
CA PHE A 23 -4.92 -16.86 -20.78
C PHE A 23 -5.04 -17.97 -19.71
N ALA A 24 -5.82 -17.77 -18.65
CA ALA A 24 -6.07 -18.77 -17.62
C ALA A 24 -7.57 -18.98 -17.37
N ALA A 25 -7.97 -20.22 -17.08
CA ALA A 25 -9.32 -20.56 -16.69
C ALA A 25 -9.30 -21.36 -15.38
N LEU A 26 -10.06 -20.88 -14.39
CA LEU A 26 -10.20 -21.55 -13.09
C LEU A 26 -11.61 -22.10 -12.96
N ASP A 27 -11.77 -23.38 -12.62
CA ASP A 27 -13.07 -23.98 -12.32
C ASP A 27 -12.96 -25.06 -11.24
N LYS A 28 -14.05 -25.28 -10.51
CA LYS A 28 -14.15 -26.39 -9.55
C LYS A 28 -14.25 -27.75 -10.26
N ASP A 29 -14.72 -27.77 -11.50
CA ASP A 29 -14.59 -28.90 -12.41
C ASP A 29 -13.35 -28.71 -13.31
N LEU A 30 -12.30 -29.49 -13.07
CA LEU A 30 -11.06 -29.38 -13.82
C LEU A 30 -11.26 -29.65 -15.31
N SER A 31 -12.23 -30.50 -15.70
CA SER A 31 -12.54 -30.74 -17.12
C SER A 31 -13.06 -29.46 -17.76
N ALA A 32 -14.01 -28.78 -17.11
CA ALA A 32 -14.53 -27.49 -17.58
C ALA A 32 -13.43 -26.42 -17.65
N ALA A 33 -12.49 -26.42 -16.69
CA ALA A 33 -11.34 -25.49 -16.73
C ALA A 33 -10.45 -25.74 -17.97
N VAL A 34 -10.17 -27.00 -18.31
CA VAL A 34 -9.39 -27.39 -19.49
C VAL A 34 -10.10 -26.96 -20.77
N ASP A 35 -11.39 -27.27 -20.90
CA ASP A 35 -12.18 -26.91 -22.08
C ASP A 35 -12.20 -25.39 -22.31
N ARG A 36 -12.41 -24.62 -21.24
CA ARG A 36 -12.35 -23.16 -21.31
C ARG A 36 -10.96 -22.65 -21.67
N ALA A 37 -9.91 -23.20 -21.05
CA ALA A 37 -8.54 -22.80 -21.37
C ALA A 37 -8.19 -23.09 -22.84
N LEU A 38 -8.62 -24.22 -23.41
CA LEU A 38 -8.39 -24.55 -24.81
C LEU A 38 -9.16 -23.62 -25.77
N ALA A 39 -10.32 -23.14 -25.37
CA ALA A 39 -11.13 -22.19 -26.14
C ALA A 39 -10.58 -20.75 -26.15
N LEU A 40 -9.66 -20.40 -25.23
CA LEU A 40 -9.06 -19.06 -25.20
C LEU A 40 -8.18 -18.81 -26.45
N PRO A 41 -8.08 -17.56 -26.93
CA PRO A 41 -7.12 -17.21 -27.97
C PRO A 41 -5.69 -17.52 -27.51
N ALA A 42 -4.79 -17.79 -28.46
CA ALA A 42 -3.39 -17.99 -28.13
C ALA A 42 -2.78 -16.63 -27.74
N ASN A 43 -2.63 -16.38 -26.44
CA ASN A 43 -2.13 -15.11 -25.92
C ASN A 43 -0.81 -15.31 -25.16
N ILE A 44 0.23 -15.64 -25.93
CA ILE A 44 1.57 -15.95 -25.41
C ILE A 44 2.18 -14.73 -24.70
N ASP A 45 1.95 -13.53 -25.24
CA ASP A 45 2.53 -12.29 -24.72
C ASP A 45 1.95 -11.94 -23.36
N ALA A 46 0.62 -12.02 -23.17
CA ALA A 46 0.01 -11.74 -21.88
C ALA A 46 0.48 -12.72 -20.79
N ALA A 47 0.52 -14.02 -21.11
CA ALA A 47 0.99 -15.04 -20.18
C ALA A 47 2.48 -14.85 -19.83
N THR A 48 3.32 -14.54 -20.81
CA THR A 48 4.75 -14.33 -20.60
C THR A 48 5.03 -13.04 -19.82
N ALA A 49 4.36 -11.94 -20.16
CA ALA A 49 4.47 -10.67 -19.45
C ALA A 49 4.01 -10.79 -17.99
N PHE A 50 2.93 -11.54 -17.75
CA PHE A 50 2.48 -11.85 -16.40
C PHE A 50 3.54 -12.65 -15.63
N ALA A 51 4.06 -13.75 -16.21
CA ALA A 51 5.07 -14.60 -15.57
C ALA A 51 6.38 -13.85 -15.25
N ALA A 52 6.78 -12.89 -16.08
CA ALA A 52 7.99 -12.09 -15.87
C ALA A 52 8.02 -11.34 -14.52
N ARG A 53 6.85 -11.01 -13.98
CA ARG A 53 6.68 -10.36 -12.66
C ARG A 53 7.07 -11.26 -11.48
N TYR A 54 7.16 -12.57 -11.69
CA TYR A 54 7.49 -13.58 -10.68
C TYR A 54 8.89 -14.19 -10.89
N SER A 55 9.75 -13.52 -11.66
CA SER A 55 11.12 -13.95 -11.92
C SER A 55 12.02 -13.79 -10.69
N TRP A 56 13.11 -14.58 -10.62
CA TRP A 56 14.09 -14.51 -9.54
C TRP A 56 14.62 -13.09 -9.27
N PRO A 57 15.04 -12.30 -10.28
CA PRO A 57 15.52 -10.94 -10.02
C PRO A 57 14.43 -10.05 -9.40
N VAL A 58 13.19 -10.14 -9.88
CA VAL A 58 12.06 -9.34 -9.38
C VAL A 58 11.72 -9.73 -7.94
N CYS A 59 11.56 -11.03 -7.67
CA CYS A 59 11.25 -11.53 -6.33
C CYS A 59 12.37 -11.23 -5.33
N THR A 60 13.64 -11.33 -5.74
CA THR A 60 14.79 -11.04 -4.87
C THR A 60 14.89 -9.55 -4.56
N ALA A 61 14.65 -8.68 -5.55
CA ALA A 61 14.59 -7.24 -5.33
C ALA A 61 13.44 -6.85 -4.38
N GLN A 62 12.25 -7.44 -4.56
CA GLN A 62 11.13 -7.25 -3.65
C GLN A 62 11.49 -7.69 -2.22
N PHE A 63 12.06 -8.87 -2.07
CA PHE A 63 12.48 -9.39 -0.76
C PHE A 63 13.49 -8.45 -0.08
N TYR A 64 14.53 -8.05 -0.81
CA TYR A 64 15.57 -7.13 -0.30
C TYR A 64 14.99 -5.78 0.13
N ASN A 65 14.08 -5.19 -0.66
CA ASN A 65 13.43 -3.93 -0.32
C ASN A 65 12.58 -4.06 0.96
N HIS A 66 11.94 -5.21 1.19
CA HIS A 66 11.20 -5.44 2.42
C HIS A 66 12.12 -5.61 3.65
N LEU A 67 13.37 -6.07 3.48
CA LEU A 67 14.35 -6.10 4.57
C LEU A 67 14.76 -4.68 5.02
N GLN A 68 14.72 -3.70 4.11
CA GLN A 68 15.06 -2.31 4.40
C GLN A 68 13.91 -1.52 5.05
N ALA A 69 12.76 -2.14 5.28
CA ALA A 69 11.61 -1.48 5.88
C ALA A 69 12.00 -0.87 7.26
N PRO A 70 11.55 0.37 7.56
CA PRO A 70 11.89 1.02 8.82
C PRO A 70 11.51 0.13 9.99
N THR A 71 12.49 -0.21 10.82
CA THR A 71 12.24 -1.07 11.98
C THR A 71 11.11 -0.47 12.83
N PRO A 72 10.29 -1.30 13.51
CA PRO A 72 9.24 -0.81 14.41
C PRO A 72 9.76 0.20 15.45
N ARG A 73 11.04 0.09 15.85
CA ARG A 73 11.72 1.03 16.74
C ARG A 73 11.95 2.39 16.08
N ALA A 74 12.43 2.42 14.83
CA ALA A 74 12.61 3.66 14.08
C ALA A 74 11.27 4.38 13.88
N VAL A 75 10.22 3.65 13.50
CA VAL A 75 8.87 4.20 13.35
C VAL A 75 8.34 4.77 14.68
N LYS A 76 8.45 4.02 15.79
CA LYS A 76 8.04 4.51 17.12
C LYS A 76 8.79 5.78 17.52
N ARG A 77 10.10 5.87 17.24
CA ARG A 77 10.91 7.06 17.53
C ARG A 77 10.42 8.28 16.73
N LEU A 78 10.16 8.11 15.45
CA LEU A 78 9.65 9.18 14.59
C LEU A 78 8.25 9.64 15.02
N VAL A 79 7.34 8.72 15.32
CA VAL A 79 6.01 9.03 15.85
C VAL A 79 6.11 9.80 17.17
N ARG A 80 7.05 9.42 18.06
CA ARG A 80 7.27 10.13 19.33
C ARG A 80 7.77 11.56 19.11
N ILE A 81 8.69 11.77 18.18
CA ILE A 81 9.20 13.11 17.82
C ILE A 81 8.08 13.96 17.23
N ARG A 82 7.29 13.41 16.29
CA ARG A 82 6.12 14.08 15.72
C ARG A 82 5.12 14.52 16.80
N ASN A 83 4.80 13.62 17.72
CA ASN A 83 3.87 13.91 18.81
C ASN A 83 4.44 14.95 19.80
N TRP A 84 5.75 14.94 20.05
CA TRP A 84 6.43 15.95 20.85
C TRP A 84 6.39 17.32 20.18
N LEU A 85 6.70 17.40 18.89
CA LEU A 85 6.61 18.64 18.10
C LEU A 85 5.19 19.21 18.07
N GLY A 86 4.18 18.35 17.90
CA GLY A 86 2.77 18.77 17.94
C GLY A 86 2.37 19.38 19.28
N ARG A 87 2.82 18.78 20.40
CA ARG A 87 2.60 19.37 21.74
C ARG A 87 3.34 20.69 21.89
N PHE A 88 4.56 20.81 21.39
CA PHE A 88 5.35 22.03 21.48
C PHE A 88 4.70 23.18 20.69
N ALA A 89 4.23 22.89 19.47
CA ALA A 89 3.49 23.84 18.65
C ALA A 89 2.21 24.32 19.35
N HIS A 90 1.44 23.40 19.95
CA HIS A 90 0.24 23.76 20.72
C HIS A 90 0.58 24.72 21.88
N HIS A 91 1.67 24.47 22.63
CA HIS A 91 2.08 25.34 23.73
C HIS A 91 2.53 26.72 23.25
N ALA A 92 3.21 26.81 22.10
CA ALA A 92 3.64 28.08 21.53
C ALA A 92 2.44 28.94 21.08
N VAL A 93 1.47 28.32 20.39
CA VAL A 93 0.22 28.97 19.96
C VAL A 93 -0.58 29.46 21.18
N GLU A 94 -0.75 28.62 22.19
CA GLU A 94 -1.42 28.96 23.44
C GLU A 94 -0.79 30.15 24.17
N ARG A 95 0.55 30.25 24.16
CA ARG A 95 1.26 31.40 24.75
C ARG A 95 1.03 32.69 23.96
N LEU A 96 1.05 32.61 22.64
CA LEU A 96 0.78 33.76 21.76
C LEU A 96 -0.65 34.27 21.93
N VAL A 97 -1.64 33.38 21.92
CA VAL A 97 -3.06 33.73 22.11
C VAL A 97 -3.27 34.42 23.45
N ARG A 98 -2.73 33.86 24.54
CA ARG A 98 -2.82 34.48 25.87
C ARG A 98 -2.16 35.86 25.92
N GLY A 99 -1.02 36.04 25.26
CA GLY A 99 -0.34 37.33 25.17
C GLY A 99 -1.18 38.39 24.43
N LEU A 100 -1.80 38.02 23.32
CA LEU A 100 -2.68 38.91 22.56
C LEU A 100 -3.96 39.29 23.34
N GLN A 101 -4.56 38.34 24.05
CA GLN A 101 -5.71 38.60 24.93
C GLN A 101 -5.37 39.60 26.05
N GLN A 102 -4.20 39.43 26.69
CA GLN A 102 -3.75 40.36 27.72
C GLN A 102 -3.46 41.76 27.15
N ALA A 103 -2.87 41.85 25.96
CA ALA A 103 -2.60 43.12 25.29
C ALA A 103 -3.91 43.86 24.92
N THR A 104 -4.91 43.15 24.39
CA THR A 104 -6.22 43.73 24.06
C THR A 104 -6.97 44.20 25.30
N LEU A 105 -6.92 43.46 26.41
CA LEU A 105 -7.51 43.89 27.69
C LEU A 105 -6.85 45.17 28.22
N ARG A 106 -5.51 45.27 28.15
CA ARG A 106 -4.78 46.47 28.57
C ARG A 106 -5.12 47.70 27.73
N LEU A 107 -5.27 47.54 26.41
CA LEU A 107 -5.66 48.63 25.52
C LEU A 107 -7.11 49.08 25.79
N ARG A 108 -8.01 48.15 26.14
CA ARG A 108 -9.41 48.45 26.50
C ARG A 108 -9.53 49.23 27.81
N ASP A 109 -8.70 48.91 28.81
CA ASP A 109 -8.70 49.61 30.10
C ASP A 109 -8.03 51.00 30.01
N ALA A 110 -7.06 51.17 29.11
CA ALA A 110 -6.41 52.46 28.86
C ALA A 110 -7.33 53.48 28.16
N GLY A 111 -8.25 53.03 27.31
CA GLY A 111 -9.22 53.90 26.63
C GLY A 111 -10.46 54.29 27.44
N LYS A 112 -10.53 53.88 28.73
CA LYS A 112 -11.64 54.19 29.65
C LYS A 112 -11.35 55.35 30.61
N LYS A 113 -10.16 55.97 30.52
CA LYS A 113 -9.79 57.21 31.23
C LYS A 113 -9.91 58.40 30.30
#